data_AF-A0A7T4WH34-F1
#
_entry.id   AF-A0A7T4WH34-F1
#
_cell.length_a   1.000
_cell.length_b   1.000
_cell.length_c   1.000
_cell.angle_alpha   90.00
_cell.angle_beta   90.00
_cell.angle_gamma   90.00
#
_symmetry.space_group_name_H-M   'P 1'
#
loop_
_entity.id
_entity.type
_entity.pdbx_description
1 polymer ?
#
loop_
_entity_poly.entity_id
_entity_poly.type
_entity_poly.pdbx_seq_one_letter_code
_entity_poly.pdbx_strand_id
1 'polypeptide(L)'
;MATAVIVVLIFIVSGALLFWFWGGPRYVLERIFAARLQQPVHLAADPEWHWGKQQLRVTLAGLCVGPAAHPQFSANRLMVTLDWHSLLHGQLQPRQIVLDAPVLNGPWKGGGSVGGAVLSLPVKMIVRDGTLRWPDVVGHILSLTAVNGQVLATGPSQLAGDWHWREKVGRWHFAVEMASAPALSARNISLQVGTTIDPTLLQVAIPTLQSAVKDMVVPTLHVRWQARGHGPAQLRLQALRLNMAQSQLAVQDGALIAGNDLALQVQAVDLNWKTLQGHLAYQLSIRRLPQLATRWGLPLPKLTDPNALQRLTSTGTVQLGTPHFQWTVTQGELDHSAWMGKISGTWRPLAIDVNLRMAQLNLGQYLPVPQAGNAAQLPALPQQWPVTGEIHVAKLLWGKMRVRDLVIRSTSSKARP
;
A
#
# COMPACT_ATOMS: atom_id res chain seq x y z
N MET A 1 -68.37 22.58 10.80
CA MET A 1 -67.04 22.58 10.15
C MET A 1 -65.90 22.75 11.15
N ALA A 2 -65.91 23.76 12.03
CA ALA A 2 -64.82 24.00 12.99
C ALA A 2 -64.52 22.80 13.92
N THR A 3 -65.54 22.11 14.43
CA THR A 3 -65.39 20.91 15.28
C THR A 3 -64.75 19.72 14.56
N ALA A 4 -65.07 19.48 13.29
CA ALA A 4 -64.46 18.42 12.49
C ALA A 4 -62.98 18.70 12.22
N VAL A 5 -62.62 19.97 11.94
CA VAL A 5 -61.22 20.40 11.77
C VAL A 5 -60.43 20.22 13.08
N ILE A 6 -61.00 20.60 14.22
CA ILE A 6 -60.36 20.43 15.53
C ILE A 6 -60.14 18.94 15.86
N VAL A 7 -61.13 18.08 15.63
CA VAL A 7 -61.00 16.63 15.87
C VAL A 7 -59.93 16.02 14.97
N VAL A 8 -59.89 16.38 13.68
CA VAL A 8 -58.84 15.94 12.75
C VAL A 8 -57.47 16.41 13.21
N LEU A 9 -57.34 17.66 13.67
CA LEU A 9 -56.08 18.21 14.17
C LEU A 9 -55.61 17.48 15.43
N ILE A 10 -56.52 17.16 16.35
CA ILE A 10 -56.22 16.37 17.55
C ILE A 10 -55.76 14.96 17.17
N PHE A 11 -56.40 14.29 16.21
CA PHE A 11 -55.98 12.98 15.73
C PHE A 11 -54.60 13.03 15.07
N ILE A 12 -54.32 14.05 14.26
CA ILE A 12 -53.00 14.23 13.63
C ILE A 12 -51.92 14.49 14.67
N VAL A 13 -52.17 15.39 15.62
CA VAL A 13 -51.22 15.71 16.70
C VAL A 13 -51.00 14.50 17.61
N SER A 14 -52.07 13.79 17.98
CA SER A 14 -51.98 12.58 18.81
C SER A 14 -51.26 11.46 18.07
N GLY A 15 -51.55 11.25 16.79
CA GLY A 15 -50.86 10.30 15.94
C GLY A 15 -49.38 10.64 15.76
N ALA A 16 -49.05 11.92 15.60
CA ALA A 16 -47.67 12.39 15.50
C ALA A 16 -46.91 12.22 16.83
N LEU A 17 -47.55 12.50 17.97
CA LEU A 17 -46.97 12.26 19.30
C LEU A 17 -46.75 10.76 19.52
N LEU A 18 -47.75 9.91 19.27
CA LEU A 18 -47.62 8.45 19.37
C LEU A 18 -46.50 7.93 18.47
N PHE A 19 -46.43 8.39 17.22
CA PHE A 19 -45.35 8.07 16.29
C PHE A 19 -43.97 8.49 16.84
N TRP A 20 -43.87 9.67 17.44
CA TRP A 20 -42.63 10.17 18.02
C TRP A 20 -42.19 9.33 19.23
N PHE A 21 -43.12 8.95 20.10
CA PHE A 21 -42.82 8.17 21.31
C PHE A 21 -42.65 6.66 21.06
N TRP A 22 -43.16 6.12 19.94
CA TRP A 22 -43.02 4.70 19.59
C TRP A 22 -41.79 4.38 18.72
N GLY A 23 -40.88 5.32 18.55
CA GLY A 23 -39.67 5.10 17.75
C GLY A 23 -39.83 5.31 16.25
N GLY A 24 -40.83 6.09 15.86
CA GLY A 24 -41.03 6.52 14.47
C GLY A 24 -39.82 7.23 13.86
N PRO A 25 -39.20 8.21 14.55
CA PRO A 25 -37.99 8.89 14.04
C PRO A 25 -36.84 7.92 13.75
N ARG A 26 -36.61 6.93 14.61
CA ARG A 26 -35.64 5.86 14.37
C ARG A 26 -35.91 5.13 13.06
N TYR A 27 -37.14 4.62 12.88
CA TYR A 27 -37.50 3.81 11.71
C TYR A 27 -37.35 4.60 10.39
N VAL A 28 -37.71 5.89 10.40
CA VAL A 28 -37.56 6.77 9.23
C VAL A 28 -36.08 6.96 8.88
N LEU A 29 -35.22 7.25 9.86
CA LEU A 29 -33.79 7.42 9.62
C LEU A 29 -33.13 6.13 9.14
N GLU A 30 -33.42 5.00 9.77
CA GLU A 30 -32.93 3.68 9.34
C GLU A 30 -33.28 3.42 7.87
N ARG A 31 -34.54 3.66 7.47
CA ARG A 31 -34.99 3.46 6.09
C ARG A 31 -34.31 4.40 5.10
N ILE A 32 -34.15 5.68 5.45
CA ILE A 32 -33.47 6.67 4.60
C ILE A 32 -32.00 6.30 4.41
N PHE A 33 -31.29 6.02 5.50
CA PHE A 33 -29.88 5.64 5.42
C PHE A 33 -29.70 4.30 4.71
N ALA A 34 -30.57 3.33 4.96
CA ALA A 34 -30.50 2.04 4.29
C ALA A 34 -30.69 2.17 2.78
N ALA A 35 -31.65 3.00 2.34
CA ALA A 35 -31.86 3.28 0.92
C ALA A 35 -30.66 4.01 0.29
N ARG A 36 -30.02 4.95 1.00
CA ARG A 36 -28.86 5.71 0.51
C ARG A 36 -27.57 4.90 0.46
N LEU A 37 -27.34 4.05 1.47
CA LEU A 37 -26.15 3.22 1.60
C LEU A 37 -26.30 1.88 0.87
N GLN A 38 -27.51 1.53 0.43
CA GLN A 38 -27.85 0.22 -0.15
C GLN A 38 -27.47 -0.94 0.79
N GLN A 39 -27.58 -0.72 2.11
CA GLN A 39 -27.23 -1.66 3.16
C GLN A 39 -28.22 -1.53 4.32
N PRO A 40 -28.51 -2.60 5.07
CA PRO A 40 -29.35 -2.48 6.26
C PRO A 40 -28.69 -1.54 7.29
N VAL A 41 -29.50 -0.72 7.94
CA VAL A 41 -29.08 0.22 8.99
C VAL A 41 -29.96 0.03 10.19
N HIS A 42 -29.35 -0.04 11.37
CA HIS A 42 -30.02 -0.21 12.65
C HIS A 42 -29.50 0.81 13.66
N LEU A 43 -30.39 1.28 14.53
CA LEU A 43 -30.12 2.17 15.64
C LEU A 43 -30.62 1.52 16.93
N ALA A 44 -29.85 1.63 18.01
CA ALA A 44 -30.23 1.05 19.31
C ALA A 44 -31.40 1.82 19.96
N ALA A 45 -31.48 3.12 19.73
CA ALA A 45 -32.49 4.00 20.31
C ALA A 45 -32.92 5.10 19.32
N ASP A 46 -33.92 5.87 19.71
CA ASP A 46 -34.31 7.05 18.95
C ASP A 46 -33.19 8.09 18.87
N PRO A 47 -33.08 8.80 17.73
CA PRO A 47 -32.15 9.91 17.59
C PRO A 47 -32.47 11.02 18.59
N GLU A 48 -31.45 11.51 19.30
CA GLU A 48 -31.60 12.70 20.15
C GLU A 48 -31.34 13.96 19.32
N TRP A 49 -32.26 14.90 19.40
CA TRP A 49 -32.19 16.18 18.70
C TRP A 49 -32.04 17.29 19.71
N HIS A 50 -30.94 18.04 19.62
CA HIS A 50 -30.73 19.22 20.44
C HIS A 50 -30.71 20.46 19.57
N TRP A 51 -31.74 21.29 19.74
CA TRP A 51 -31.99 22.51 18.99
C TRP A 51 -31.29 23.68 19.68
N GLY A 52 -30.08 24.00 19.25
CA GLY A 52 -29.36 25.19 19.72
C GLY A 52 -29.74 26.45 18.95
N LYS A 53 -29.34 27.63 19.48
CA LYS A 53 -29.60 28.93 18.83
C LYS A 53 -28.98 29.06 17.43
N GLN A 54 -27.83 28.45 17.19
CA GLN A 54 -27.07 28.56 15.93
C GLN A 54 -26.75 27.21 15.29
N GLN A 55 -27.04 26.11 15.98
CA GLN A 55 -26.64 24.77 15.55
C GLN A 55 -27.71 23.74 15.88
N LEU A 56 -27.83 22.75 15.02
CA LEU A 56 -28.57 21.51 15.26
C LEU A 56 -27.56 20.43 15.62
N ARG A 57 -27.75 19.79 16.78
CA ARG A 57 -26.98 18.60 17.16
C ARG A 57 -27.88 17.38 17.10
N VAL A 58 -27.42 16.36 16.38
CA VAL A 58 -28.09 15.07 16.24
C VAL A 58 -27.20 14.00 16.84
N THR A 59 -27.73 13.21 17.77
CA THR A 59 -27.01 12.06 18.35
C THR A 59 -27.72 10.78 17.95
N LEU A 60 -26.99 9.84 17.35
CA LEU A 60 -27.44 8.50 17.03
C LEU A 60 -26.75 7.51 17.98
N ALA A 61 -27.55 6.72 18.70
CA ALA A 61 -27.06 5.71 19.63
C ALA A 61 -27.07 4.30 18.98
N GLY A 62 -25.98 3.56 19.15
CA GLY A 62 -25.82 2.19 18.65
C GLY A 62 -26.03 2.05 17.15
N LEU A 63 -25.46 2.97 16.36
CA LEU A 63 -25.54 2.92 14.90
C LEU A 63 -24.82 1.68 14.37
N CYS A 64 -25.48 0.93 13.51
CA CYS A 64 -24.97 -0.27 12.87
C CYS A 64 -25.34 -0.23 11.38
N VAL A 65 -24.36 -0.43 10.51
CA VAL A 65 -24.50 -0.42 9.05
C VAL A 65 -23.95 -1.73 8.50
N GLY A 66 -24.79 -2.45 7.75
CA GLY A 66 -24.52 -3.79 7.24
C GLY A 66 -25.26 -4.88 8.02
N PRO A 67 -25.16 -6.14 7.58
CA PRO A 67 -25.89 -7.25 8.19
C PRO A 67 -25.57 -7.39 9.69
N ALA A 68 -26.57 -7.68 10.51
CA ALA A 68 -26.42 -7.76 11.97
C ALA A 68 -25.33 -8.75 12.42
N ALA A 69 -25.13 -9.84 11.66
CA ALA A 69 -24.08 -10.83 11.95
C ALA A 69 -22.65 -10.30 11.72
N HIS A 70 -22.47 -9.40 10.74
CA HIS A 70 -21.17 -8.88 10.32
C HIS A 70 -21.31 -7.42 9.86
N PRO A 71 -21.46 -6.48 10.80
CA PRO A 71 -21.62 -5.07 10.44
C PRO A 71 -20.34 -4.55 9.78
N GLN A 72 -20.49 -3.78 8.71
CA GLN A 72 -19.36 -3.12 8.06
C GLN A 72 -18.88 -1.93 8.88
N PHE A 73 -19.84 -1.22 9.49
CA PHE A 73 -19.58 -0.12 10.38
C PHE A 73 -20.53 -0.19 11.57
N SER A 74 -20.02 0.04 12.77
CA SER A 74 -20.83 0.31 13.95
C SER A 74 -20.23 1.43 14.77
N ALA A 75 -21.04 2.12 15.55
CA ALA A 75 -20.59 3.09 16.54
C ALA A 75 -21.54 3.09 17.72
N ASN A 76 -20.99 3.10 18.93
CA ASN A 76 -21.80 3.22 20.15
C ASN A 76 -22.57 4.54 20.16
N ARG A 77 -21.90 5.61 19.71
CA ARG A 77 -22.52 6.91 19.55
C ARG A 77 -21.91 7.65 18.37
N LEU A 78 -22.78 8.21 17.53
CA LEU A 78 -22.43 9.16 16.47
C LEU A 78 -23.12 10.49 16.78
N MET A 79 -22.35 11.55 16.99
CA MET A 79 -22.88 12.89 17.16
C MET A 79 -22.49 13.76 15.97
N VAL A 80 -23.47 14.38 15.34
CA VAL A 80 -23.29 15.30 14.21
C VAL A 80 -23.77 16.68 14.63
N THR A 81 -22.95 17.70 14.40
CA THR A 81 -23.30 19.11 14.62
C THR A 81 -23.38 19.81 13.27
N LEU A 82 -24.55 20.39 13.00
CA LEU A 82 -24.90 21.09 11.77
C LEU A 82 -25.14 22.56 12.08
N ASP A 83 -24.79 23.43 11.15
CA ASP A 83 -25.02 24.86 11.26
C ASP A 83 -26.40 25.24 10.71
N TRP A 84 -27.17 26.07 11.43
CA TRP A 84 -28.50 26.46 10.97
C TRP A 84 -28.47 27.27 9.68
N HIS A 85 -27.52 28.19 9.53
CA HIS A 85 -27.43 29.03 8.35
C HIS A 85 -27.16 28.17 7.11
N SER A 86 -26.22 27.21 7.19
CA SER A 86 -25.97 26.26 6.08
C SER A 86 -27.22 25.41 5.77
N LEU A 87 -27.89 24.87 6.79
CA LEU A 87 -29.08 24.05 6.61
C LEU A 87 -30.23 24.82 5.93
N LEU A 88 -30.46 26.07 6.32
CA LEU A 88 -31.50 26.93 5.74
C LEU A 88 -31.22 27.28 4.27
N HIS A 89 -29.96 27.27 3.84
CA HIS A 89 -29.56 27.44 2.44
C HIS A 89 -29.46 26.12 1.66
N GLY A 90 -30.00 25.02 2.22
CA GLY A 90 -30.00 23.70 1.59
C GLY A 90 -28.62 23.01 1.58
N GLN A 91 -27.67 23.49 2.37
CA GLN A 91 -26.31 22.94 2.44
C GLN A 91 -26.15 22.03 3.66
N LEU A 92 -25.94 20.73 3.42
CA LEU A 92 -25.58 19.76 4.45
C LEU A 92 -24.06 19.74 4.65
N GLN A 93 -23.54 20.71 5.41
CA GLN A 93 -22.13 20.78 5.79
C GLN A 93 -21.96 20.51 7.30
N PRO A 94 -21.49 19.32 7.70
CA PRO A 94 -21.24 19.03 9.10
C PRO A 94 -20.09 19.88 9.65
N ARG A 95 -20.35 20.63 10.72
CA ARG A 95 -19.30 21.33 11.46
C ARG A 95 -18.47 20.34 12.27
N GLN A 96 -19.14 19.45 13.01
CA GLN A 96 -18.46 18.49 13.86
C GLN A 96 -19.10 17.11 13.77
N ILE A 97 -18.26 16.09 13.66
CA ILE A 97 -18.64 14.68 13.81
C ILE A 97 -17.84 14.12 14.99
N VAL A 98 -18.52 13.46 15.93
CA VAL A 98 -17.88 12.70 17.02
C VAL A 98 -18.34 11.26 16.93
N LEU A 99 -17.36 10.36 16.92
CA LEU A 99 -17.53 8.92 16.85
C LEU A 99 -16.99 8.32 18.16
N ASP A 100 -17.88 7.77 18.97
CA ASP A 100 -17.50 7.03 20.17
C ASP A 100 -17.56 5.52 19.90
N ALA A 101 -16.45 4.84 20.18
CA ALA A 101 -16.17 3.44 19.89
C ALA A 101 -16.59 2.98 18.48
N PRO A 102 -16.21 3.69 17.41
CA PRO A 102 -16.53 3.24 16.05
C PRO A 102 -15.76 1.97 15.72
N VAL A 103 -16.44 0.97 15.17
CA VAL A 103 -15.82 -0.23 14.60
C VAL A 103 -16.04 -0.21 13.11
N LEU A 104 -14.96 -0.29 12.33
CA LEU A 104 -15.01 -0.32 10.88
C LEU A 104 -14.27 -1.56 10.36
N ASN A 105 -15.01 -2.45 9.71
CA ASN A 105 -14.53 -3.74 9.20
C ASN A 105 -14.35 -3.67 7.68
N GLY A 106 -13.13 -3.93 7.20
CA GLY A 106 -12.78 -4.05 5.79
C GLY A 106 -13.06 -5.44 5.22
N PRO A 107 -12.81 -5.66 3.91
CA PRO A 107 -12.37 -4.65 2.95
C PRO A 107 -13.50 -3.69 2.58
N TRP A 108 -13.21 -2.39 2.57
CA TRP A 108 -14.17 -1.39 2.10
C TRP A 108 -14.10 -1.35 0.59
N LYS A 109 -15.22 -1.64 -0.07
CA LYS A 109 -15.37 -1.26 -1.47
C LYS A 109 -15.35 0.25 -1.48
N GLY A 110 -14.28 0.85 -2.04
CA GLY A 110 -14.26 2.28 -2.30
C GLY A 110 -15.55 2.62 -3.02
N GLY A 111 -16.41 3.41 -2.39
CA GLY A 111 -17.63 3.86 -3.04
C GLY A 111 -17.18 4.59 -4.29
N GLY A 112 -17.47 4.03 -5.47
CA GLY A 112 -17.44 4.82 -6.69
C GLY A 112 -18.24 6.07 -6.38
N SER A 113 -17.63 7.24 -6.56
CA SER A 113 -18.28 8.53 -6.39
C SER A 113 -19.50 8.59 -7.31
N VAL A 114 -20.65 8.12 -6.84
CA VAL A 114 -21.91 8.25 -7.55
C VAL A 114 -22.32 9.72 -7.39
N GLY A 115 -21.97 10.50 -8.40
CA GLY A 115 -22.12 11.96 -8.42
C GLY A 115 -20.85 12.67 -7.98
N GLY A 116 -20.37 13.62 -8.79
CA GLY A 116 -19.19 14.44 -8.53
C GLY A 116 -19.33 15.43 -7.37
N ALA A 117 -20.03 15.07 -6.30
CA ALA A 117 -20.00 15.82 -5.06
C ALA A 117 -18.63 15.58 -4.41
N VAL A 118 -17.78 16.61 -4.44
CA VAL A 118 -16.56 16.68 -3.64
C VAL A 118 -16.95 16.30 -2.22
N LEU A 119 -16.40 15.18 -1.71
CA LEU A 119 -16.55 14.77 -0.32
C LEU A 119 -16.08 15.93 0.56
N SER A 120 -17.03 16.72 1.04
CA SER A 120 -16.76 17.85 1.88
C SER A 120 -16.51 17.30 3.27
N LEU A 121 -15.25 17.15 3.64
CA LEU A 121 -14.87 16.74 4.99
C LEU A 121 -15.54 17.68 6.01
N PRO A 122 -16.00 17.17 7.16
CA PRO A 122 -16.48 18.02 8.23
C PRO A 122 -15.36 18.94 8.72
N VAL A 123 -15.72 20.11 9.28
CA VAL A 123 -14.71 21.04 9.84
C VAL A 123 -13.85 20.33 10.90
N LYS A 124 -14.49 19.49 11.72
CA LYS A 124 -13.84 18.67 12.75
C LYS A 124 -14.46 17.27 12.83
N MET A 125 -13.63 16.25 12.87
CA MET A 125 -13.99 14.88 13.21
C MET A 125 -13.20 14.46 14.46
N ILE A 126 -13.87 13.85 15.44
CA ILE A 126 -13.26 13.30 16.65
C ILE A 126 -13.56 11.82 16.69
N VAL A 127 -12.53 11.01 16.96
CA VAL A 127 -12.64 9.58 17.15
C VAL A 127 -12.22 9.26 18.58
N ARG A 128 -13.05 8.51 19.29
CA ARG A 128 -12.76 8.01 20.64
C ARG A 128 -12.87 6.50 20.65
N ASP A 129 -11.81 5.83 21.08
CA ASP A 129 -11.73 4.37 21.22
C ASP A 129 -12.15 3.59 19.96
N GLY A 130 -11.75 4.06 18.79
CA GLY A 130 -12.08 3.45 17.51
C GLY A 130 -11.35 2.12 17.28
N THR A 131 -11.92 1.32 16.39
CA THR A 131 -11.37 0.05 15.93
C THR A 131 -11.50 -0.07 14.41
N LEU A 132 -10.38 -0.34 13.74
CA LEU A 132 -10.32 -0.67 12.32
C LEU A 132 -9.87 -2.12 12.20
N ARG A 133 -10.55 -2.93 11.38
CA ARG A 133 -10.20 -4.35 11.19
C ARG A 133 -10.16 -4.68 9.71
N TRP A 134 -9.08 -5.32 9.27
CA TRP A 134 -8.96 -5.91 7.96
C TRP A 134 -8.82 -7.42 8.12
N PRO A 135 -9.86 -8.19 7.76
CA PRO A 135 -9.75 -9.64 7.75
C PRO A 135 -8.84 -10.09 6.61
N ASP A 136 -8.19 -11.23 6.82
CA ASP A 136 -7.43 -11.96 5.80
C ASP A 136 -6.25 -11.21 5.16
N VAL A 137 -5.54 -10.40 5.96
CA VAL A 137 -4.24 -9.86 5.58
C VAL A 137 -3.20 -10.99 5.73
N VAL A 138 -3.04 -11.75 4.64
CA VAL A 138 -2.18 -12.94 4.58
C VAL A 138 -2.61 -13.99 5.62
N GLY A 139 -3.92 -14.33 5.65
CA GLY A 139 -4.48 -15.33 6.57
C GLY A 139 -4.66 -14.85 8.02
N HIS A 140 -4.38 -13.59 8.33
CA HIS A 140 -4.52 -13.03 9.68
C HIS A 140 -5.30 -11.73 9.69
N ILE A 141 -5.90 -11.39 10.83
CA ILE A 141 -6.58 -10.10 11.02
C ILE A 141 -5.52 -9.05 11.35
N LEU A 142 -5.48 -7.97 10.57
CA LEU A 142 -4.82 -6.73 10.96
C LEU A 142 -5.87 -5.85 11.65
N SER A 143 -5.60 -5.38 12.86
CA SER A 143 -6.48 -4.44 13.55
C SER A 143 -5.73 -3.24 14.08
N LEU A 144 -6.39 -2.08 14.04
CA LEU A 144 -6.02 -0.90 14.82
C LEU A 144 -7.10 -0.73 15.88
N THR A 145 -6.70 -0.57 17.14
CA THR A 145 -7.60 -0.46 18.29
C THR A 145 -7.22 0.75 19.12
N ALA A 146 -8.09 1.12 20.07
CA ALA A 146 -7.89 2.31 20.90
C ALA A 146 -7.58 3.55 20.05
N VAL A 147 -8.21 3.66 18.87
CA VAL A 147 -7.96 4.75 17.93
C VAL A 147 -8.57 6.02 18.50
N ASN A 148 -7.72 6.98 18.83
CA ASN A 148 -8.11 8.23 19.46
C ASN A 148 -7.48 9.42 18.74
N GLY A 149 -8.25 10.50 18.61
CA GLY A 149 -7.73 11.76 18.10
C GLY A 149 -8.75 12.57 17.31
N GLN A 150 -8.27 13.47 16.48
CA GLN A 150 -9.10 14.37 15.70
C GLN A 150 -8.53 14.62 14.30
N VAL A 151 -9.43 14.79 13.34
CA VAL A 151 -9.14 15.22 11.98
C VAL A 151 -9.85 16.55 11.75
N LEU A 152 -9.11 17.57 11.33
CA LEU A 152 -9.64 18.89 11.01
C LEU A 152 -9.64 19.09 9.51
N ALA A 153 -10.62 19.83 8.98
CA ALA A 153 -10.60 20.22 7.57
C ALA A 153 -9.41 21.15 7.25
N THR A 154 -8.99 21.96 8.24
CA THR A 154 -7.81 22.83 8.18
C THR A 154 -7.10 22.83 9.53
N GLY A 155 -5.76 22.85 9.52
CA GLY A 155 -4.92 22.81 10.72
C GLY A 155 -4.46 21.41 11.14
N PRO A 156 -3.86 21.27 12.35
CA PRO A 156 -3.22 20.04 12.79
C PRO A 156 -4.24 18.96 13.18
N SER A 157 -4.09 17.80 12.54
CA SER A 157 -4.83 16.58 12.79
C SER A 157 -3.90 15.51 13.33
N GLN A 158 -4.41 14.69 14.25
CA GLN A 158 -3.65 13.61 14.86
C GLN A 158 -4.56 12.44 15.20
N LEU A 159 -4.04 11.23 14.97
CA LEU A 159 -4.66 9.98 15.38
C LEU A 159 -3.59 9.08 15.97
N ALA A 160 -3.93 8.33 17.01
CA ALA A 160 -3.03 7.35 17.61
C ALA A 160 -3.82 6.16 18.11
N GLY A 161 -3.15 5.04 18.29
CA GLY A 161 -3.74 3.85 18.88
C GLY A 161 -2.76 2.70 18.91
N ASP A 162 -3.31 1.51 19.11
CA ASP A 162 -2.57 0.26 19.08
C ASP A 162 -2.81 -0.44 17.74
N TRP A 163 -1.84 -1.25 17.31
CA TRP A 163 -1.98 -2.13 16.15
C TRP A 163 -1.72 -3.57 16.58
N HIS A 164 -2.46 -4.50 15.98
CA HIS A 164 -2.29 -5.93 16.20
C HIS A 164 -2.28 -6.65 14.85
N TRP A 165 -1.29 -7.53 14.65
CA TRP A 165 -1.23 -8.40 13.49
C TRP A 165 -0.44 -9.66 13.85
N ARG A 166 -1.05 -10.83 13.64
CA ARG A 166 -0.55 -12.11 14.16
C ARG A 166 -0.38 -12.01 15.69
N GLU A 167 0.77 -12.44 16.21
CA GLU A 167 1.15 -12.35 17.62
C GLU A 167 1.88 -11.04 17.97
N LYS A 168 1.95 -10.09 17.02
CA LYS A 168 2.64 -8.81 17.23
C LYS A 168 1.66 -7.72 17.57
N VAL A 169 2.05 -6.90 18.54
CA VAL A 169 1.33 -5.72 18.99
C VAL A 169 2.27 -4.54 19.09
N GLY A 170 1.73 -3.34 18.94
CA GLY A 170 2.47 -2.13 19.17
C GLY A 170 1.62 -0.89 19.07
N ARG A 171 2.28 0.27 19.01
CA ARG A 171 1.64 1.58 18.94
C ARG A 171 1.88 2.25 17.60
N TRP A 172 0.93 3.06 17.19
CA TRP A 172 1.08 3.92 16.03
C TRP A 172 0.59 5.33 16.34
N HIS A 173 1.19 6.29 15.65
CA HIS A 173 0.84 7.69 15.72
C HIS A 173 0.90 8.31 14.32
N PHE A 174 -0.16 8.99 13.94
CA PHE A 174 -0.30 9.72 12.69
C PHE A 174 -0.57 11.18 12.99
N ALA A 175 0.17 12.07 12.34
CA ALA A 175 -0.07 13.51 12.40
C ALA A 175 0.03 14.12 11.01
N VAL A 176 -0.80 15.13 10.75
CA VAL A 176 -0.86 15.86 9.47
C VAL A 176 -1.39 17.27 9.68
N GLU A 177 -0.86 18.23 8.94
CA GLU A 177 -1.39 19.59 8.87
C GLU A 177 -2.19 19.77 7.59
N MET A 178 -3.49 20.02 7.71
CA MET A 178 -4.41 20.17 6.57
C MET A 178 -4.43 21.64 6.13
N ALA A 179 -4.20 21.92 4.84
CA ALA A 179 -3.95 23.28 4.35
C ALA A 179 -5.06 23.88 3.45
N SER A 180 -5.99 23.09 2.90
CA SER A 180 -7.12 23.62 2.13
C SER A 180 -8.19 22.56 1.79
N ALA A 181 -9.44 23.02 1.64
CA ALA A 181 -10.52 22.39 0.89
C ALA A 181 -10.98 23.41 -0.19
N PRO A 182 -11.42 23.01 -1.40
CA PRO A 182 -11.85 21.67 -1.83
C PRO A 182 -10.77 20.76 -2.43
N ALA A 183 -9.57 21.28 -2.75
CA ALA A 183 -8.43 20.45 -3.13
C ALA A 183 -7.65 20.04 -1.86
N LEU A 184 -7.54 18.72 -1.62
CA LEU A 184 -6.89 18.16 -0.45
C LEU A 184 -5.38 18.47 -0.51
N SER A 185 -4.96 19.47 0.26
CA SER A 185 -3.55 19.74 0.52
C SER A 185 -3.22 19.43 1.97
N ALA A 186 -2.16 18.66 2.17
CA ALA A 186 -1.66 18.27 3.48
C ALA A 186 -0.16 18.53 3.56
N ARG A 187 0.31 18.89 4.75
CA ARG A 187 1.70 19.20 5.07
C ARG A 187 2.13 18.43 6.30
N ASN A 188 3.43 18.27 6.48
CA ASN A 188 4.02 17.70 7.69
C ASN A 188 3.39 16.35 8.08
N ILE A 189 3.06 15.53 7.08
CA ILE A 189 2.47 14.21 7.33
C ILE A 189 3.55 13.33 7.93
N SER A 190 3.25 12.75 9.09
CA SER A 190 4.10 11.77 9.75
C SER A 190 3.27 10.58 10.20
N LEU A 191 3.82 9.39 10.00
CA LEU A 191 3.32 8.14 10.56
C LEU A 191 4.48 7.46 11.27
N GLN A 192 4.28 7.15 12.54
CA GLN A 192 5.22 6.39 13.35
C GLN A 192 4.52 5.11 13.80
N VAL A 193 5.20 3.99 13.66
CA VAL A 193 4.73 2.68 14.12
C VAL A 193 5.88 2.03 14.89
N GLY A 194 5.57 1.50 16.06
CA GLY A 194 6.53 0.84 16.93
C GLY A 194 5.91 -0.41 17.56
N THR A 195 6.77 -1.28 18.09
CA THR A 195 6.42 -2.34 19.05
C THR A 195 6.98 -1.98 20.42
N THR A 196 6.67 -2.78 21.44
CA THR A 196 7.29 -2.65 22.77
C THR A 196 8.82 -2.76 22.73
N ILE A 197 9.36 -3.56 21.80
CA ILE A 197 10.80 -3.81 21.68
C ILE A 197 11.46 -2.80 20.73
N ASP A 198 10.77 -2.45 19.64
CA ASP A 198 11.24 -1.54 18.59
C ASP A 198 10.29 -0.33 18.49
N PRO A 199 10.45 0.71 19.32
CA PRO A 199 9.51 1.84 19.39
C PRO A 199 9.51 2.69 18.11
N THR A 200 10.56 2.62 17.29
CA THR A 200 10.67 3.31 16.00
C THR A 200 10.80 2.31 14.84
N LEU A 201 9.98 1.26 14.87
CA LEU A 201 10.00 0.19 13.86
C LEU A 201 9.83 0.72 12.44
N LEU A 202 8.89 1.67 12.25
CA LEU A 202 8.59 2.30 10.98
C LEU A 202 8.30 3.79 11.19
N GLN A 203 8.90 4.62 10.36
CA GLN A 203 8.66 6.06 10.29
C GLN A 203 8.42 6.43 8.84
N VAL A 204 7.31 7.08 8.55
CA VAL A 204 6.99 7.66 7.23
C VAL A 204 6.84 9.15 7.42
N ALA A 205 7.47 9.93 6.54
CA ALA A 205 7.35 11.37 6.49
C ALA A 205 7.08 11.83 5.06
N ILE A 206 6.02 12.62 4.89
CA ILE A 206 5.66 13.30 3.64
C ILE A 206 5.52 14.79 3.96
N PRO A 207 6.51 15.62 3.59
CA PRO A 207 6.48 17.06 3.91
C PRO A 207 5.28 17.77 3.30
N THR A 208 4.90 17.37 2.09
CA THR A 208 3.78 17.96 1.35
C THR A 208 3.08 16.89 0.53
N LEU A 209 1.75 16.91 0.55
CA LEU A 209 0.88 16.11 -0.29
C LEU A 209 -0.11 17.06 -0.97
N GLN A 210 -0.26 16.91 -2.28
CA GLN A 210 -1.28 17.61 -3.05
C GLN A 210 -2.13 16.55 -3.74
N SER A 211 -3.43 16.56 -3.47
CA SER A 211 -4.39 15.64 -4.07
C SER A 211 -5.49 16.42 -4.77
N ALA A 212 -5.54 16.28 -6.09
CA ALA A 212 -6.71 16.55 -6.90
C ALA A 212 -7.48 15.23 -7.12
N VAL A 213 -8.73 15.32 -7.62
CA VAL A 213 -9.66 14.18 -7.73
C VAL A 213 -9.06 12.92 -8.37
N LYS A 214 -8.12 13.08 -9.33
CA LYS A 214 -7.49 11.96 -10.03
C LYS A 214 -5.96 12.04 -10.10
N ASP A 215 -5.36 13.00 -9.41
CA ASP A 215 -3.92 13.24 -9.47
C ASP A 215 -3.41 13.50 -8.06
N MET A 216 -2.43 12.71 -7.64
CA MET A 216 -1.80 12.82 -6.34
C MET A 216 -0.31 13.06 -6.55
N VAL A 217 0.19 14.14 -5.96
CA VAL A 217 1.59 14.55 -6.05
C VAL A 217 2.19 14.55 -4.66
N VAL A 218 3.29 13.82 -4.52
CA VAL A 218 4.13 13.70 -3.33
C VAL A 218 5.55 14.09 -3.74
N PRO A 219 5.95 15.37 -3.57
CA PRO A 219 7.28 15.83 -3.95
C PRO A 219 8.40 15.07 -3.26
N THR A 220 8.17 14.63 -2.02
CA THR A 220 9.14 13.84 -1.27
C THR A 220 8.44 12.86 -0.34
N LEU A 221 8.89 11.62 -0.36
CA LEU A 221 8.51 10.57 0.58
C LEU A 221 9.76 10.02 1.24
N HIS A 222 9.77 10.01 2.56
CA HIS A 222 10.79 9.33 3.35
C HIS A 222 10.16 8.22 4.17
N VAL A 223 10.69 7.01 4.04
CA VAL A 223 10.34 5.88 4.89
C VAL A 223 11.61 5.36 5.54
N ARG A 224 11.58 5.14 6.84
CA ARG A 224 12.65 4.50 7.60
C ARG A 224 12.07 3.34 8.36
N TRP A 225 12.74 2.20 8.32
CA TRP A 225 12.40 1.04 9.14
C TRP A 225 13.62 0.50 9.85
N GLN A 226 13.43 0.08 11.09
CA GLN A 226 14.49 -0.42 11.95
C GLN A 226 13.93 -1.43 12.94
N ALA A 227 14.22 -2.70 12.70
CA ALA A 227 13.84 -3.81 13.58
C ALA A 227 15.06 -4.34 14.34
N ARG A 228 14.87 -4.83 15.57
CA ARG A 228 15.95 -5.43 16.36
C ARG A 228 16.63 -6.57 15.62
N GLY A 229 17.96 -6.60 15.63
CA GLY A 229 18.76 -7.60 14.93
C GLY A 229 18.89 -7.38 13.41
N HIS A 230 18.22 -6.36 12.87
CA HIS A 230 18.35 -5.95 11.48
C HIS A 230 18.98 -4.56 11.37
N GLY A 231 19.73 -4.32 10.29
CA GLY A 231 20.28 -3.00 10.01
C GLY A 231 19.16 -1.99 9.71
N PRO A 232 19.39 -0.69 9.95
CA PRO A 232 18.43 0.35 9.58
C PRO A 232 18.28 0.38 8.08
N ALA A 233 17.08 0.67 7.61
CA ALA A 233 16.81 0.74 6.20
C ALA A 233 15.87 1.91 5.88
N GLN A 234 16.06 2.48 4.70
CA GLN A 234 15.51 3.76 4.30
C GLN A 234 15.08 3.71 2.85
N LEU A 235 13.92 4.29 2.56
CA LEU A 235 13.38 4.52 1.23
C LEU A 235 13.17 6.01 1.10
N ARG A 236 13.68 6.59 0.02
CA ARG A 236 13.47 7.99 -0.34
C ARG A 236 12.94 8.03 -1.75
N LEU A 237 11.78 8.65 -1.95
CA LEU A 237 11.25 8.91 -3.29
C LEU A 237 11.13 10.42 -3.48
N GLN A 238 11.42 10.89 -4.69
CA GLN A 238 11.29 12.28 -5.10
C GLN A 238 10.36 12.39 -6.31
N ALA A 239 9.56 13.45 -6.30
CA ALA A 239 8.56 13.75 -7.33
C ALA A 239 7.68 12.53 -7.67
N LEU A 240 7.15 11.86 -6.63
CA LEU A 240 6.18 10.79 -6.80
C LEU A 240 4.85 11.39 -7.28
N ARG A 241 4.36 10.91 -8.41
CA ARG A 241 3.06 11.28 -8.97
C ARG A 241 2.24 10.04 -9.28
N LEU A 242 0.98 10.06 -8.85
CA LEU A 242 0.00 9.02 -9.12
C LEU A 242 -1.19 9.64 -9.85
N ASN A 243 -1.31 9.35 -11.14
CA ASN A 243 -2.44 9.76 -11.96
C ASN A 243 -3.41 8.58 -12.12
N MET A 244 -4.50 8.61 -11.34
CA MET A 244 -5.52 7.58 -11.36
C MET A 244 -6.33 7.58 -12.67
N ALA A 245 -6.44 8.73 -13.36
CA ALA A 245 -7.15 8.83 -14.64
C ALA A 245 -6.42 8.08 -15.76
N GLN A 246 -5.09 8.22 -15.81
CA GLN A 246 -4.23 7.61 -16.81
C GLN A 246 -3.68 6.25 -16.38
N SER A 247 -3.95 5.86 -15.13
CA SER A 247 -3.36 4.67 -14.50
C SER A 247 -1.83 4.71 -14.51
N GLN A 248 -1.25 5.88 -14.24
CA GLN A 248 0.19 6.15 -14.34
C GLN A 248 0.80 6.48 -12.99
N LEU A 249 1.92 5.83 -12.69
CA LEU A 249 2.78 6.07 -11.54
C LEU A 249 4.12 6.57 -12.09
N ALA A 250 4.53 7.75 -11.67
CA ALA A 250 5.84 8.30 -12.02
C ALA A 250 6.65 8.62 -10.76
N VAL A 251 7.95 8.36 -10.80
CA VAL A 251 8.93 8.74 -9.79
C VAL A 251 10.19 9.25 -10.49
N GLN A 252 10.62 10.46 -10.15
CA GLN A 252 11.83 11.02 -10.76
C GLN A 252 13.08 10.32 -10.22
N ASP A 253 13.20 10.24 -8.90
CA ASP A 253 14.32 9.60 -8.22
C ASP A 253 13.82 8.76 -7.04
N GLY A 254 14.35 7.56 -6.91
CA GLY A 254 14.10 6.64 -5.81
C GLY A 254 15.39 6.05 -5.27
N ALA A 255 15.51 5.96 -3.96
CA ALA A 255 16.64 5.33 -3.30
C ALA A 255 16.16 4.41 -2.17
N LEU A 256 16.59 3.16 -2.20
CA LEU A 256 16.38 2.15 -1.18
C LEU A 256 17.74 1.73 -0.62
N ILE A 257 17.95 1.94 0.68
CA ILE A 257 19.18 1.59 1.38
C ILE A 257 18.82 0.67 2.53
N ALA A 258 19.48 -0.49 2.66
CA ALA A 258 19.34 -1.36 3.81
C ALA A 258 20.71 -1.66 4.43
N GLY A 259 21.02 -0.97 5.52
CA GLY A 259 22.34 -0.98 6.16
C GLY A 259 23.46 -0.72 5.17
N ASN A 260 24.54 -1.48 5.31
CA ASN A 260 25.66 -1.50 4.35
C ASN A 260 25.51 -2.59 3.28
N ASP A 261 24.38 -3.29 3.27
CA ASP A 261 24.17 -4.53 2.49
C ASP A 261 23.45 -4.26 1.17
N LEU A 262 22.60 -3.26 1.11
CA LEU A 262 21.84 -2.93 -0.09
C LEU A 262 21.82 -1.43 -0.31
N ALA A 263 22.13 -1.01 -1.52
CA ALA A 263 21.82 0.30 -2.05
C ALA A 263 21.24 0.11 -3.45
N LEU A 264 20.00 0.54 -3.65
CA LEU A 264 19.33 0.59 -4.95
C LEU A 264 18.93 2.04 -5.18
N GLN A 265 19.35 2.59 -6.31
CA GLN A 265 18.88 3.85 -6.84
C GLN A 265 18.11 3.57 -8.11
N VAL A 266 17.00 4.26 -8.31
CA VAL A 266 16.19 4.22 -9.51
C VAL A 266 15.93 5.64 -9.98
N GLN A 267 15.92 5.84 -11.29
CA GLN A 267 15.66 7.14 -11.91
C GLN A 267 14.67 6.96 -13.04
N ALA A 268 13.92 8.03 -13.32
CA ALA A 268 12.96 8.11 -14.42
C ALA A 268 12.03 6.88 -14.46
N VAL A 269 11.37 6.62 -13.33
CA VAL A 269 10.37 5.56 -13.25
C VAL A 269 9.08 6.08 -13.82
N ASP A 270 8.55 5.40 -14.83
CA ASP A 270 7.20 5.61 -15.36
C ASP A 270 6.55 4.23 -15.53
N LEU A 271 5.40 4.03 -14.91
CA LEU A 271 4.66 2.78 -14.92
C LEU A 271 3.17 3.05 -15.14
N ASN A 272 2.64 2.54 -16.24
CA ASN A 272 1.22 2.36 -16.43
C ASN A 272 0.77 1.03 -15.82
N TRP A 273 0.13 1.05 -14.65
CA TRP A 273 -0.24 -0.20 -13.95
C TRP A 273 -1.39 -0.96 -14.60
N LYS A 274 -2.19 -0.31 -15.46
CA LYS A 274 -3.29 -0.98 -16.19
C LYS A 274 -2.76 -1.86 -17.33
N THR A 275 -1.76 -1.36 -18.06
CA THR A 275 -1.11 -2.09 -19.16
C THR A 275 0.18 -2.81 -18.73
N LEU A 276 0.63 -2.58 -17.49
CA LEU A 276 1.94 -2.98 -16.95
C LEU A 276 3.07 -2.62 -17.92
N GLN A 277 3.00 -1.41 -18.48
CA GLN A 277 4.03 -0.83 -19.34
C GLN A 277 4.85 0.17 -18.54
N GLY A 278 6.16 0.14 -18.68
CA GLY A 278 6.98 1.10 -17.96
C GLY A 278 8.45 1.01 -18.26
N HIS A 279 9.20 1.97 -17.74
CA HIS A 279 10.64 2.01 -17.81
C HIS A 279 11.23 2.55 -16.51
N LEU A 280 12.46 2.14 -16.22
CA LEU A 280 13.28 2.73 -15.16
C LEU A 280 14.76 2.55 -15.51
N ALA A 281 15.58 3.50 -15.08
CA ALA A 281 17.01 3.31 -14.94
C ALA A 281 17.31 2.92 -13.49
N TYR A 282 18.33 2.07 -13.28
CA TYR A 282 18.71 1.63 -11.94
C TYR A 282 20.23 1.56 -11.75
N GLN A 283 20.63 1.72 -10.50
CA GLN A 283 21.95 1.41 -9.98
C GLN A 283 21.79 0.61 -8.69
N LEU A 284 22.31 -0.61 -8.69
CA LEU A 284 22.20 -1.58 -7.62
C LEU A 284 23.59 -1.91 -7.09
N SER A 285 23.73 -1.94 -5.77
CA SER A 285 24.88 -2.46 -5.04
C SER A 285 24.38 -3.33 -3.90
N ILE A 286 24.75 -4.59 -3.93
CA ILE A 286 24.48 -5.58 -2.90
C ILE A 286 25.81 -6.05 -2.34
N ARG A 287 25.91 -6.08 -1.01
CA ARG A 287 26.93 -6.79 -0.25
C ARG A 287 26.23 -7.86 0.57
N ARG A 288 26.90 -9.00 0.77
CA ARG A 288 26.35 -10.14 1.51
C ARG A 288 25.04 -10.65 0.88
N LEU A 289 25.02 -10.84 -0.45
CA LEU A 289 23.84 -11.36 -1.17
C LEU A 289 23.30 -12.65 -0.53
N PRO A 290 24.13 -13.63 -0.10
CA PRO A 290 23.59 -14.83 0.51
C PRO A 290 22.77 -14.56 1.77
N GLN A 291 23.29 -13.71 2.64
CA GLN A 291 22.63 -13.32 3.88
C GLN A 291 21.36 -12.52 3.61
N LEU A 292 21.36 -11.64 2.60
CA LEU A 292 20.15 -10.91 2.18
C LEU A 292 19.10 -11.84 1.56
N ALA A 293 19.50 -12.75 0.68
CA ALA A 293 18.61 -13.74 0.10
C ALA A 293 17.96 -14.61 1.18
N THR A 294 18.74 -15.14 2.14
CA THR A 294 18.20 -15.88 3.28
C THR A 294 17.24 -15.04 4.11
N ARG A 295 17.57 -13.77 4.38
CA ARG A 295 16.66 -12.83 5.09
C ARG A 295 15.34 -12.61 4.33
N TRP A 296 15.37 -12.64 3.01
CA TRP A 296 14.19 -12.50 2.15
C TRP A 296 13.50 -13.82 1.84
N GLY A 297 13.97 -14.94 2.38
CA GLY A 297 13.43 -16.27 2.07
C GLY A 297 13.67 -16.73 0.63
N LEU A 298 14.64 -16.13 -0.07
CA LEU A 298 15.02 -16.52 -1.42
C LEU A 298 15.95 -17.74 -1.34
N PRO A 299 15.59 -18.88 -1.96
CA PRO A 299 16.45 -20.04 -2.00
C PRO A 299 17.68 -19.74 -2.86
N LEU A 300 18.85 -19.97 -2.30
CA LEU A 300 20.10 -20.00 -3.07
C LEU A 300 20.56 -21.44 -3.25
N PRO A 301 21.15 -21.77 -4.41
CA PRO A 301 21.77 -23.07 -4.59
C PRO A 301 22.90 -23.25 -3.56
N LYS A 302 23.16 -24.49 -3.15
CA LYS A 302 24.30 -24.81 -2.29
C LYS A 302 25.59 -24.45 -3.03
N LEU A 303 26.28 -23.43 -2.55
CA LEU A 303 27.54 -22.96 -3.12
C LEU A 303 28.70 -23.82 -2.60
N THR A 304 29.72 -24.02 -3.43
CA THR A 304 30.95 -24.72 -3.01
C THR A 304 31.80 -23.83 -2.11
N ASP A 305 31.90 -22.54 -2.45
CA ASP A 305 32.55 -21.52 -1.63
C ASP A 305 31.48 -20.71 -0.84
N PRO A 306 31.52 -20.68 0.50
CA PRO A 306 30.61 -19.86 1.30
C PRO A 306 30.82 -18.34 1.09
N ASN A 307 31.95 -17.94 0.50
CA ASN A 307 32.26 -16.55 0.14
C ASN A 307 31.90 -16.21 -1.32
N ALA A 308 31.23 -17.10 -2.04
CA ALA A 308 30.67 -16.78 -3.35
C ALA A 308 29.41 -15.90 -3.21
N LEU A 309 29.09 -15.19 -4.30
CA LEU A 309 27.98 -14.25 -4.44
C LEU A 309 27.99 -13.10 -3.43
N GLN A 310 29.12 -12.78 -2.79
CA GLN A 310 29.13 -11.80 -1.70
C GLN A 310 28.88 -10.37 -2.20
N ARG A 311 29.30 -10.03 -3.43
CA ARG A 311 29.15 -8.69 -3.96
C ARG A 311 28.55 -8.72 -5.35
N LEU A 312 27.47 -7.95 -5.52
CA LEU A 312 26.84 -7.72 -6.81
C LEU A 312 26.65 -6.21 -6.98
N THR A 313 27.25 -5.63 -8.02
CA THR A 313 26.88 -4.29 -8.48
C THR A 313 26.32 -4.39 -9.89
N SER A 314 25.31 -3.59 -10.20
CA SER A 314 24.69 -3.59 -11.52
C SER A 314 24.08 -2.24 -11.82
N THR A 315 24.27 -1.75 -13.03
CA THR A 315 23.63 -0.55 -13.57
C THR A 315 22.98 -0.88 -14.90
N GLY A 316 21.87 -0.20 -15.19
CA GLY A 316 21.22 -0.35 -16.49
C GLY A 316 19.78 0.12 -16.48
N THR A 317 18.98 -0.48 -17.36
CA THR A 317 17.58 -0.09 -17.55
C THR A 317 16.68 -1.30 -17.58
N VAL A 318 15.46 -1.13 -17.08
CA VAL A 318 14.39 -2.12 -17.18
C VAL A 318 13.25 -1.47 -17.95
N GLN A 319 12.73 -2.21 -18.93
CA GLN A 319 11.54 -1.88 -19.69
C GLN A 319 10.56 -3.03 -19.53
N LEU A 320 9.32 -2.69 -19.19
CA LEU A 320 8.22 -3.61 -19.03
C LEU A 320 7.17 -3.28 -20.08
N GLY A 321 6.60 -4.28 -20.72
CA GLY A 321 5.45 -4.08 -21.59
C GLY A 321 4.74 -5.39 -21.85
N THR A 322 3.58 -5.60 -21.23
CA THR A 322 2.84 -6.86 -21.28
C THR A 322 2.68 -7.41 -22.72
N PRO A 323 3.04 -8.68 -22.97
CA PRO A 323 3.56 -9.70 -22.04
C PRO A 323 5.09 -9.68 -21.83
N HIS A 324 5.80 -8.77 -22.48
CA HIS A 324 7.25 -8.72 -22.61
C HIS A 324 7.94 -7.96 -21.47
N PHE A 325 9.22 -8.25 -21.32
CA PHE A 325 10.16 -7.44 -20.55
C PHE A 325 11.52 -7.39 -21.24
N GLN A 326 12.27 -6.35 -20.91
CA GLN A 326 13.65 -6.18 -21.31
C GLN A 326 14.42 -5.54 -20.17
N TRP A 327 15.49 -6.20 -19.76
CA TRP A 327 16.45 -5.75 -18.79
C TRP A 327 17.81 -5.62 -19.47
N THR A 328 18.30 -4.40 -19.56
CA THR A 328 19.62 -4.10 -20.13
C THR A 328 20.57 -3.81 -18.97
N VAL A 329 21.71 -4.47 -18.94
CA VAL A 329 22.78 -4.25 -17.96
C VAL A 329 23.95 -3.62 -18.68
N THR A 330 24.19 -2.35 -18.38
CA THR A 330 25.28 -1.55 -18.98
C THR A 330 26.61 -1.85 -18.32
N GLN A 331 26.61 -2.04 -17.01
CA GLN A 331 27.79 -2.42 -16.25
C GLN A 331 27.37 -3.17 -14.99
N GLY A 332 27.89 -4.39 -14.84
CA GLY A 332 27.74 -5.19 -13.64
C GLY A 332 29.06 -5.80 -13.19
N GLU A 333 29.13 -6.15 -11.91
CA GLU A 333 30.21 -6.93 -11.32
C GLU A 333 29.59 -7.93 -10.36
N LEU A 334 29.94 -9.21 -10.50
CA LEU A 334 29.59 -10.28 -9.57
C LEU A 334 30.87 -10.99 -9.16
N ASP A 335 31.18 -11.01 -7.87
CA ASP A 335 32.39 -11.66 -7.32
C ASP A 335 33.68 -11.31 -8.10
N HIS A 336 33.92 -10.01 -8.31
CA HIS A 336 35.07 -9.47 -9.07
C HIS A 336 35.08 -9.77 -10.58
N SER A 337 33.97 -10.28 -11.10
CA SER A 337 33.82 -10.55 -12.53
C SER A 337 32.86 -9.54 -13.17
N ALA A 338 33.41 -8.70 -14.04
CA ALA A 338 32.61 -7.74 -14.80
C ALA A 338 31.67 -8.47 -15.79
N TRP A 339 30.45 -7.99 -15.90
CA TRP A 339 29.44 -8.52 -16.82
C TRP A 339 28.53 -7.41 -17.37
N MET A 340 27.96 -7.64 -18.55
CA MET A 340 27.01 -6.74 -19.20
C MET A 340 26.15 -7.50 -20.20
N GLY A 341 25.06 -6.91 -20.67
CA GLY A 341 24.25 -7.48 -21.75
C GLY A 341 22.76 -7.23 -21.59
N LYS A 342 21.94 -8.11 -22.15
CA LYS A 342 20.49 -7.98 -22.20
C LYS A 342 19.83 -9.29 -21.78
N ILE A 343 18.80 -9.17 -20.97
CA ILE A 343 17.87 -10.24 -20.59
C ILE A 343 16.49 -9.77 -21.02
N SER A 344 15.81 -10.49 -21.88
CA SER A 344 14.46 -10.12 -22.35
C SER A 344 13.57 -11.34 -22.40
N GLY A 345 12.25 -11.18 -22.52
CA GLY A 345 11.38 -12.34 -22.50
C GLY A 345 9.91 -12.02 -22.38
N THR A 346 9.11 -13.04 -22.08
CA THR A 346 7.69 -12.96 -21.75
C THR A 346 7.43 -13.56 -20.38
N TRP A 347 6.44 -13.03 -19.65
CA TRP A 347 6.04 -13.59 -18.35
C TRP A 347 4.93 -14.66 -18.46
N ARG A 348 4.20 -14.72 -19.59
CA ARG A 348 3.08 -15.65 -19.82
C ARG A 348 3.04 -16.11 -21.30
N PRO A 349 3.52 -17.32 -21.64
CA PRO A 349 4.31 -18.22 -20.78
C PRO A 349 5.65 -17.59 -20.41
N LEU A 350 6.28 -18.08 -19.34
CA LEU A 350 7.61 -17.64 -18.94
C LEU A 350 8.63 -18.11 -19.99
N ALA A 351 9.21 -17.16 -20.72
CA ALA A 351 10.29 -17.39 -21.66
C ALA A 351 11.32 -16.27 -21.48
N ILE A 352 12.59 -16.61 -21.34
CA ILE A 352 13.67 -15.68 -21.01
C ILE A 352 14.79 -15.89 -22.03
N ASP A 353 15.11 -14.88 -22.81
CA ASP A 353 16.26 -14.82 -23.70
C ASP A 353 17.39 -14.02 -23.05
N VAL A 354 18.56 -14.63 -22.95
CA VAL A 354 19.74 -14.07 -22.29
C VAL A 354 20.84 -13.86 -23.32
N ASN A 355 21.39 -12.65 -23.37
CA ASN A 355 22.57 -12.33 -24.15
C ASN A 355 23.53 -11.55 -23.25
N LEU A 356 24.47 -12.26 -22.64
CA LEU A 356 25.40 -11.68 -21.66
C LEU A 356 26.84 -11.83 -22.11
N ARG A 357 27.67 -10.87 -21.73
CA ARG A 357 29.12 -10.89 -21.84
C ARG A 357 29.71 -10.82 -20.45
N MET A 358 30.65 -11.71 -20.14
CA MET A 358 31.35 -11.78 -18.87
C MET A 358 32.86 -11.78 -19.12
N ALA A 359 33.59 -10.91 -18.40
CA ALA A 359 35.04 -10.84 -18.50
C ALA A 359 35.71 -12.10 -17.95
N GLN A 360 35.18 -12.65 -16.86
CA GLN A 360 35.68 -13.86 -16.23
C GLN A 360 34.53 -14.62 -15.60
N LEU A 361 34.60 -15.96 -15.58
CA LEU A 361 33.69 -16.81 -14.82
C LEU A 361 34.50 -17.82 -14.04
N ASN A 362 34.45 -17.75 -12.70
CA ASN A 362 35.14 -18.68 -11.83
C ASN A 362 34.18 -19.75 -11.30
N LEU A 363 34.00 -20.82 -12.06
CA LEU A 363 33.16 -21.94 -11.65
C LEU A 363 33.69 -22.65 -10.40
N GLY A 364 34.97 -22.51 -10.03
CA GLY A 364 35.48 -23.07 -8.78
C GLY A 364 34.84 -22.51 -7.51
N GLN A 365 34.21 -21.34 -7.58
CA GLN A 365 33.43 -20.77 -6.48
C GLN A 365 32.03 -21.39 -6.35
N TYR A 366 31.46 -21.82 -7.49
CA TYR A 366 30.07 -22.25 -7.58
C TYR A 366 29.93 -23.78 -7.60
N LEU A 367 30.84 -24.47 -8.28
CA LEU A 367 30.80 -25.91 -8.55
C LEU A 367 32.03 -26.62 -7.97
N PRO A 368 31.88 -27.91 -7.58
CA PRO A 368 33.01 -28.71 -7.12
C PRO A 368 34.09 -28.81 -8.20
N VAL A 369 35.34 -28.97 -7.76
CA VAL A 369 36.49 -29.13 -8.67
C VAL A 369 36.30 -30.42 -9.49
N PRO A 370 36.49 -30.38 -10.82
CA PRO A 370 36.31 -31.55 -11.65
C PRO A 370 37.41 -32.58 -11.38
N GLN A 371 37.01 -33.85 -11.25
CA GLN A 371 37.95 -34.96 -11.03
C GLN A 371 38.77 -35.22 -12.30
N ALA A 372 40.01 -35.71 -12.14
CA ALA A 372 40.88 -36.04 -13.26
C ALA A 372 40.38 -37.33 -13.95
N GLY A 373 39.96 -37.22 -15.20
CA GLY A 373 39.37 -38.30 -15.99
C GLY A 373 38.23 -37.76 -16.87
N ASN A 374 38.07 -38.30 -18.07
CA ASN A 374 37.37 -37.67 -19.21
C ASN A 374 36.02 -36.98 -18.90
N ALA A 375 35.94 -35.74 -19.36
CA ALA A 375 34.79 -34.82 -19.37
C ALA A 375 34.26 -34.36 -18.00
N ALA A 376 34.43 -33.07 -17.70
CA ALA A 376 33.76 -32.43 -16.58
C ALA A 376 32.28 -32.24 -16.90
N GLN A 377 31.40 -32.93 -16.18
CA GLN A 377 29.97 -32.80 -16.34
C GLN A 377 29.45 -31.59 -15.55
N LEU A 378 28.73 -30.70 -16.24
CA LEU A 378 27.95 -29.66 -15.58
C LEU A 378 26.66 -30.28 -15.01
N PRO A 379 26.09 -29.70 -13.94
CA PRO A 379 24.78 -30.11 -13.45
C PRO A 379 23.74 -30.13 -14.57
N ALA A 380 22.89 -31.16 -14.58
CA ALA A 380 21.82 -31.26 -15.56
C ALA A 380 20.84 -30.08 -15.42
N LEU A 381 20.46 -29.49 -16.54
CA LEU A 381 19.40 -28.48 -16.57
C LEU A 381 18.02 -29.18 -16.43
N PRO A 382 17.01 -28.51 -15.85
CA PRO A 382 15.65 -29.02 -15.82
C PRO A 382 15.12 -29.32 -17.23
N GLN A 383 14.27 -30.36 -17.36
CA GLN A 383 13.65 -30.72 -18.65
C GLN A 383 12.82 -29.56 -19.25
N GLN A 384 12.24 -28.72 -18.39
CA GLN A 384 11.56 -27.48 -18.77
C GLN A 384 12.40 -26.29 -18.28
N TRP A 385 13.28 -25.79 -19.14
CA TRP A 385 14.11 -24.63 -18.86
C TRP A 385 13.60 -23.43 -19.66
N PRO A 386 13.04 -22.39 -19.02
CA PRO A 386 12.46 -21.25 -19.73
C PRO A 386 13.52 -20.30 -20.28
N VAL A 387 14.81 -20.58 -20.07
CA VAL A 387 15.91 -19.69 -20.43
C VAL A 387 16.62 -20.18 -21.69
N THR A 388 16.64 -19.34 -22.72
CA THR A 388 17.39 -19.51 -23.96
C THR A 388 18.46 -18.43 -24.11
N GLY A 389 19.31 -18.57 -25.12
CA GLY A 389 20.27 -17.53 -25.51
C GLY A 389 21.72 -17.93 -25.30
N GLU A 390 22.58 -16.93 -25.16
CA GLU A 390 24.03 -17.07 -25.16
C GLU A 390 24.71 -16.26 -24.04
N ILE A 391 25.71 -16.86 -23.41
CA ILE A 391 26.63 -16.18 -22.49
C ILE A 391 28.04 -16.31 -23.05
N HIS A 392 28.64 -15.17 -23.36
CA HIS A 392 30.01 -15.06 -23.86
C HIS A 392 30.94 -14.80 -22.68
N VAL A 393 31.87 -15.71 -22.43
CA VAL A 393 32.80 -15.67 -21.30
C VAL A 393 34.23 -15.56 -21.83
N ALA A 394 34.86 -14.40 -21.66
CA ALA A 394 36.23 -14.19 -22.14
C ALA A 394 37.25 -15.12 -21.45
N LYS A 395 37.04 -15.45 -20.17
CA LYS A 395 37.94 -16.33 -19.41
C LYS A 395 37.18 -17.21 -18.39
N LEU A 396 37.20 -18.52 -18.58
CA LEU A 396 36.68 -19.50 -17.62
C LEU A 396 37.79 -20.02 -16.70
N LEU A 397 37.48 -20.12 -15.41
CA LEU A 397 38.31 -20.74 -14.38
C LEU A 397 37.54 -21.86 -13.68
N TRP A 398 38.01 -23.11 -13.78
CA TRP A 398 37.42 -24.24 -13.06
C TRP A 398 38.48 -25.30 -12.71
N GLY A 399 38.95 -25.31 -11.46
CA GLY A 399 40.09 -26.15 -11.07
C GLY A 399 41.34 -25.82 -11.88
N LYS A 400 41.91 -26.83 -12.56
CA LYS A 400 43.03 -26.66 -13.51
C LYS A 400 42.59 -26.21 -14.90
N MET A 401 41.29 -26.24 -15.22
CA MET A 401 40.80 -25.81 -16.53
C MET A 401 40.83 -24.28 -16.65
N ARG A 402 41.45 -23.83 -17.74
CA ARG A 402 41.54 -22.43 -18.16
C ARG A 402 41.09 -22.37 -19.62
N VAL A 403 39.88 -21.87 -19.86
CA VAL A 403 39.32 -21.73 -21.23
C VAL A 403 39.16 -20.24 -21.54
N ARG A 404 39.43 -19.85 -22.78
CA ARG A 404 39.21 -18.49 -23.27
C ARG A 404 38.09 -18.48 -24.30
N ASP A 405 37.39 -17.35 -24.40
CA ASP A 405 36.34 -17.11 -25.41
C ASP A 405 35.28 -18.21 -25.45
N LEU A 406 34.85 -18.67 -24.27
CA LEU A 406 33.82 -19.67 -24.12
C LEU A 406 32.46 -19.08 -24.45
N VAL A 407 31.68 -19.76 -25.28
CA VAL A 407 30.27 -19.42 -25.50
C VAL A 407 29.39 -20.52 -24.92
N ILE A 408 28.59 -20.17 -23.92
CA ILE A 408 27.58 -21.06 -23.34
C ILE A 408 26.27 -20.76 -24.06
N ARG A 409 25.65 -21.78 -24.68
CA ARG A 409 24.39 -21.64 -25.42
C ARG A 409 23.38 -22.64 -24.90
N SER A 410 22.12 -22.23 -24.82
CA SER A 410 21.04 -23.20 -24.64
C SER A 410 20.84 -24.00 -25.93
N THR A 411 20.69 -25.33 -25.81
CA THR A 411 20.39 -26.23 -26.93
C THR A 411 18.90 -26.24 -27.28
N SER A 412 18.03 -25.70 -26.42
CA SER A 412 16.61 -25.52 -26.73
C SER A 412 16.50 -24.45 -27.82
N SER A 413 16.12 -24.87 -29.04
CA SER A 413 15.79 -23.93 -30.10
C SER A 413 14.69 -22.99 -29.60
N LYS A 414 14.77 -21.70 -29.98
CA LYS A 414 13.68 -20.75 -29.77
C LYS A 414 12.38 -21.45 -30.12
N ALA A 415 11.51 -21.71 -29.15
CA ALA A 415 10.14 -22.10 -29.43
C ALA A 415 9.61 -21.00 -30.37
N ARG A 416 9.45 -21.36 -31.65
CA ARG A 416 8.84 -20.49 -32.64
C ARG A 416 7.40 -20.18 -32.15
N PRO A 417 6.91 -18.97 -32.44
CA PRO A 417 5.69 -18.42 -31.85
C PRO A 417 4.47 -19.33 -32.00
#